data_AF-A0A2P2KGM3-F1
#
_entry.id   AF-A0A2P2KGM3-F1
#
_cell.length_a   1.000
_cell.length_b   1.000
_cell.length_c   1.000
_cell.angle_alpha   90.00
_cell.angle_beta   90.00
_cell.angle_gamma   90.00
#
_symmetry.space_group_name_H-M   'P 1'
#
loop_
_entity.id
_entity.type
_entity.pdbx_description
1 polymer ?
#
loop_
_entity_poly.entity_id
_entity_poly.type
_entity_poly.pdbx_seq_one_letter_code
_entity_poly.pdbx_strand_id
1 'polypeptide(L)'
;MAVLSFPRFPFCTHNSPPPRPPPCRRAFSAPATAGMAQTSGGQSAVLWFKQDLRLEDHPGLVQAAKSPALVPLYVFDHRILSHYSDEMLELVVFALDDLRKLLKGLRSNLMIRFGSSENVIRDVVQEVKAANVFAEEEAEYHLRKVMDIVEETLAQTPFLDCSPSIVQWQAPFYNIKNLKGLPTFYVDFKKLRLPVTSPVSVPNLSGVELELEWGSLPTLEEVKKFMNQSPFKLKGGWTLMDVSTATILQKKLLESRQVNSRDLTFKDTQIKSWYKSVFVTQKGNTVGGGTSSILNGLAAYLRDLEGTARNDWQEVHDRLCDTESWDGASFSSLFGPALWLGIISRRRLYYEAIKYEKERNAGFLSLFGYSTATVAAAADAVCSMEVP
;
A
#
# COMPACT_ATOMS: atom_id res chain seq x y z
N MET A 1 -58.34 55.19 36.11
CA MET A 1 -57.17 55.34 35.23
C MET A 1 -56.50 56.66 35.57
N ALA A 2 -55.29 56.60 36.16
CA ALA A 2 -54.51 57.74 36.69
C ALA A 2 -54.05 58.67 35.54
N VAL A 3 -54.16 60.01 35.55
CA VAL A 3 -53.84 61.09 36.51
C VAL A 3 -52.34 61.46 36.57
N LEU A 4 -52.03 62.52 35.81
CA LEU A 4 -51.12 63.67 36.04
C LEU A 4 -49.58 63.54 35.98
N SER A 5 -49.03 64.15 34.93
CA SER A 5 -48.12 65.32 34.91
C SER A 5 -46.72 65.31 35.58
N PHE A 6 -45.70 65.50 34.72
CA PHE A 6 -44.35 66.18 34.79
C PHE A 6 -43.95 66.96 36.08
N PRO A 7 -42.63 67.23 36.40
CA PRO A 7 -41.54 67.63 35.49
C PRO A 7 -40.07 67.24 35.92
N ARG A 8 -39.08 68.00 35.43
CA ARG A 8 -37.60 67.81 35.28
C ARG A 8 -36.69 68.16 36.50
N PHE A 9 -35.53 67.44 36.57
CA PHE A 9 -34.13 67.79 37.03
C PHE A 9 -33.88 68.16 38.53
N PRO A 10 -32.63 68.16 39.13
CA PRO A 10 -31.25 67.77 38.69
C PRO A 10 -30.31 67.07 39.76
N PHE A 11 -29.02 66.88 39.39
CA PHE A 11 -27.73 66.93 40.16
C PHE A 11 -27.18 65.75 41.03
N CYS A 12 -25.92 65.33 40.70
CA CYS A 12 -24.72 64.89 41.48
C CYS A 12 -24.86 63.98 42.74
N THR A 13 -23.96 63.07 43.15
CA THR A 13 -22.51 62.80 42.95
C THR A 13 -22.14 61.45 43.62
N HIS A 14 -20.97 60.93 43.25
CA HIS A 14 -20.06 60.06 44.04
C HIS A 14 -20.26 58.53 44.13
N ASN A 15 -19.20 57.87 43.65
CA ASN A 15 -18.36 56.88 44.35
C ASN A 15 -18.50 55.37 44.08
N SER A 16 -17.35 54.88 43.61
CA SER A 16 -16.65 53.61 43.87
C SER A 16 -17.09 52.32 43.17
N PRO A 17 -16.16 51.60 42.52
CA PRO A 17 -16.40 50.31 41.87
C PRO A 17 -16.40 49.13 42.86
N PRO A 18 -17.10 48.02 42.54
CA PRO A 18 -17.13 46.82 43.38
C PRO A 18 -15.82 45.99 43.32
N PRO A 19 -15.56 45.13 44.32
CA PRO A 19 -14.24 44.58 44.61
C PRO A 19 -13.87 43.33 43.78
N ARG A 20 -12.56 43.13 43.63
CA ARG A 20 -11.91 41.97 42.99
C ARG A 20 -11.95 40.72 43.90
N PRO A 21 -12.01 39.50 43.33
CA PRO A 21 -11.94 38.25 44.09
C PRO A 21 -10.53 37.97 44.65
N PRO A 22 -10.41 37.17 45.73
CA PRO A 22 -9.18 36.93 46.48
C PRO A 22 -8.21 35.97 45.76
N PRO A 23 -6.91 35.96 46.14
CA PRO A 23 -5.90 35.13 45.50
C PRO A 23 -5.90 33.72 46.11
N CYS A 24 -6.10 32.69 45.29
CA CYS A 24 -5.89 31.31 45.73
C CYS A 24 -4.42 30.90 45.59
N ARG A 25 -3.89 30.44 46.72
CA ARG A 25 -2.52 30.03 46.99
C ARG A 25 -2.05 28.89 46.08
N ARG A 26 -0.77 28.95 45.72
CA ARG A 26 0.04 27.80 45.28
C ARG A 26 0.00 26.73 46.37
N ALA A 27 -0.49 25.54 46.02
CA ALA A 27 -0.23 24.31 46.74
C ALA A 27 0.59 23.40 45.83
N PHE A 28 1.80 23.05 46.29
CA PHE A 28 2.58 21.95 45.74
C PHE A 28 1.98 20.63 46.23
N SER A 29 1.68 19.72 45.32
CA SER A 29 1.48 18.29 45.62
C SER A 29 2.05 17.44 44.48
N ALA A 30 2.73 16.37 44.87
CA ALA A 30 3.61 15.48 44.11
C ALA A 30 2.89 14.61 43.03
N PRO A 31 3.61 13.86 42.17
CA PRO A 31 3.07 13.31 40.94
C PRO A 31 2.20 12.08 41.21
N ALA A 32 0.98 12.08 40.67
CA ALA A 32 0.15 10.89 40.56
C ALA A 32 0.32 10.31 39.15
N THR A 33 0.77 9.06 39.15
CA THR A 33 0.85 8.13 38.03
C THR A 33 -0.51 7.93 37.34
N ALA A 34 -0.45 7.56 36.06
CA ALA A 34 -1.54 7.14 35.17
C ALA A 34 -2.44 8.27 34.62
N GLY A 35 -1.91 8.99 33.62
CA GLY A 35 -2.74 9.74 32.68
C GLY A 35 -3.37 8.76 31.68
N MET A 36 -4.59 8.30 31.94
CA MET A 36 -5.50 7.89 30.86
C MET A 36 -5.82 9.14 30.05
N ALA A 37 -5.21 9.27 28.87
CA ALA A 37 -5.59 10.27 27.89
C ALA A 37 -7.04 9.99 27.45
N GLN A 38 -7.98 10.81 27.92
CA GLN A 38 -9.34 10.82 27.42
C GLN A 38 -9.32 11.38 25.99
N THR A 39 -9.43 10.52 24.99
CA THR A 39 -9.73 10.91 23.63
C THR A 39 -11.25 11.10 23.49
N SER A 40 -11.62 12.26 22.96
CA SER A 40 -13.00 12.68 22.72
C SER A 40 -13.72 11.73 21.74
N GLY A 41 -14.68 10.93 22.22
CA GLY A 41 -15.94 10.49 21.60
C GLY A 41 -16.00 10.00 20.15
N GLY A 42 -14.89 9.90 19.44
CA GLY A 42 -14.78 9.52 18.04
C GLY A 42 -14.18 8.13 17.92
N GLN A 43 -14.91 7.18 17.36
CA GLN A 43 -14.46 5.81 17.25
C GLN A 43 -13.26 5.70 16.30
N SER A 44 -12.23 4.97 16.73
CA SER A 44 -11.05 4.68 15.93
C SER A 44 -11.42 3.80 14.72
N ALA A 45 -10.56 3.82 13.70
CA ALA A 45 -10.60 2.86 12.61
C ALA A 45 -9.28 2.12 12.48
N VAL A 46 -9.34 0.88 12.02
CA VAL A 46 -8.17 0.11 11.57
C VAL A 46 -8.19 0.08 10.06
N LEU A 47 -7.04 0.31 9.41
CA LEU A 47 -6.85 0.07 7.99
C LEU A 47 -5.88 -1.09 7.82
N TRP A 48 -6.39 -2.24 7.37
CA TRP A 48 -5.62 -3.46 7.20
C TRP A 48 -5.07 -3.60 5.78
N PHE A 49 -3.75 -3.43 5.69
CA PHE A 49 -2.96 -3.65 4.49
C PHE A 49 -2.62 -5.13 4.29
N LYS A 50 -2.71 -5.58 3.04
CA LYS A 50 -2.36 -6.92 2.54
C LYS A 50 -1.51 -6.81 1.26
N GLN A 51 -2.14 -6.74 0.09
CA GLN A 51 -1.52 -6.60 -1.24
C GLN A 51 -1.72 -5.18 -1.83
N ASP A 52 -1.97 -4.20 -0.96
CA ASP A 52 -2.28 -2.80 -1.26
C ASP A 52 -1.26 -1.85 -0.60
N LEU A 53 0.03 -2.20 -0.63
CA LEU A 53 1.11 -1.53 0.13
C LEU A 53 1.49 -0.12 -0.38
N ARG A 54 0.52 0.79 -0.49
CA ARG A 54 0.64 2.15 -1.03
C ARG A 54 -0.25 3.14 -0.29
N LEU A 55 0.02 4.44 -0.45
CA LEU A 55 -0.89 5.51 0.00
C LEU A 55 -1.63 6.17 -1.16
N GLU A 56 -1.01 6.24 -2.34
CA GLU A 56 -1.65 6.77 -3.55
C GLU A 56 -2.71 5.81 -4.06
N ASP A 57 -3.77 6.37 -4.63
CA ASP A 57 -4.85 5.60 -5.23
C ASP A 57 -5.44 4.52 -4.32
N HIS A 58 -5.71 4.90 -3.07
CA HIS A 58 -6.19 3.99 -2.04
C HIS A 58 -7.56 4.45 -1.49
N PRO A 59 -8.67 4.01 -2.09
CA PRO A 59 -10.03 4.32 -1.64
C PRO A 59 -10.30 3.99 -0.17
N GLY A 60 -9.78 2.84 0.31
CA GLY A 60 -9.87 2.44 1.72
C GLY A 60 -9.28 3.47 2.68
N LEU A 61 -8.07 3.97 2.39
CA LEU A 61 -7.42 5.03 3.15
C LEU A 61 -8.24 6.33 3.12
N VAL A 62 -8.81 6.71 1.97
CA VAL A 62 -9.67 7.90 1.84
C VAL A 62 -10.93 7.79 2.70
N GLN A 63 -11.51 6.61 2.79
CA GLN A 63 -12.68 6.38 3.64
C GLN A 63 -12.29 6.31 5.12
N ALA A 64 -11.21 5.61 5.44
CA ALA A 64 -10.71 5.42 6.81
C ALA A 64 -10.18 6.72 7.43
N ALA A 65 -9.63 7.64 6.63
CA ALA A 65 -9.16 8.95 7.06
C ALA A 65 -10.27 9.89 7.55
N LYS A 66 -11.55 9.54 7.32
CA LYS A 66 -12.70 10.27 7.87
C LYS A 66 -12.90 9.96 9.36
N SER A 67 -12.32 8.88 9.87
CA SER A 67 -12.38 8.54 11.27
C SER A 67 -11.48 9.45 12.11
N PRO A 68 -11.87 9.80 13.35
CA PRO A 68 -11.08 10.67 14.22
C PRO A 68 -9.66 10.16 14.50
N ALA A 69 -9.52 8.84 14.65
CA ALA A 69 -8.25 8.16 14.81
C ALA A 69 -8.15 6.98 13.83
N LEU A 70 -6.98 6.80 13.22
CA LEU A 70 -6.73 5.75 12.24
C LEU A 70 -5.46 4.97 12.60
N VAL A 71 -5.56 3.64 12.60
CA VAL A 71 -4.46 2.72 12.83
C VAL A 71 -4.21 1.87 11.57
N PRO A 72 -3.25 2.28 10.73
CA PRO A 72 -2.69 1.43 9.68
C PRO A 72 -2.06 0.16 10.26
N LEU A 73 -2.44 -1.00 9.76
CA LEU A 73 -2.01 -2.31 10.26
C LEU A 73 -1.55 -3.20 9.10
N TYR A 74 -0.40 -3.85 9.26
CA TYR A 74 0.03 -4.98 8.44
C TYR A 74 0.28 -6.20 9.32
N VAL A 75 -0.25 -7.35 8.90
CA VAL A 75 -0.12 -8.63 9.64
C VAL A 75 0.68 -9.62 8.80
N PHE A 76 1.80 -10.09 9.36
CA PHE A 76 2.52 -11.24 8.84
C PHE A 76 1.78 -12.52 9.23
N ASP A 77 0.97 -13.03 8.30
CA ASP A 77 0.17 -14.24 8.42
C ASP A 77 0.75 -15.36 7.54
N HIS A 78 0.96 -16.55 8.11
CA HIS A 78 1.48 -17.71 7.38
C HIS A 78 0.65 -18.08 6.15
N ARG A 79 -0.67 -17.91 6.20
CA ARG A 79 -1.60 -18.30 5.12
C ARG A 79 -1.58 -17.32 3.96
N ILE A 80 -1.33 -16.04 4.24
CA ILE A 80 -1.17 -15.00 3.21
C ILE A 80 0.19 -15.18 2.54
N LEU A 81 1.24 -15.38 3.35
CA LEU A 81 2.62 -15.41 2.87
C LEU A 81 3.07 -16.77 2.34
N SER A 82 2.25 -17.82 2.42
CA SER A 82 2.65 -19.20 2.08
C SER A 82 3.11 -19.38 0.62
N HIS A 83 2.63 -18.52 -0.27
CA HIS A 83 2.96 -18.57 -1.70
C HIS A 83 4.11 -17.63 -2.09
N TYR A 84 4.66 -16.87 -1.14
CA TYR A 84 5.66 -15.86 -1.42
C TYR A 84 7.04 -16.52 -1.52
N SER A 85 7.76 -16.23 -2.59
CA SER A 85 9.18 -16.58 -2.68
C SER A 85 10.03 -15.73 -1.73
N ASP A 86 11.25 -16.15 -1.44
CA ASP A 86 12.19 -15.36 -0.63
C ASP A 86 12.39 -13.93 -1.17
N GLU A 87 12.36 -13.77 -2.50
CA GLU A 87 12.48 -12.46 -3.16
C GLU A 87 11.23 -11.60 -2.94
N MET A 88 10.03 -12.21 -2.98
CA MET A 88 8.78 -11.52 -2.66
C MET A 88 8.72 -11.10 -1.19
N LEU A 89 9.19 -11.95 -0.27
CA LEU A 89 9.26 -11.61 1.16
C LEU A 89 10.22 -10.42 1.40
N GLU A 90 11.34 -10.39 0.68
CA GLU A 90 12.28 -9.26 0.75
C GLU A 90 11.64 -7.97 0.20
N LEU A 91 10.92 -8.04 -0.93
CA LEU A 91 10.15 -6.90 -1.46
C LEU A 91 9.09 -6.39 -0.48
N VAL A 92 8.38 -7.28 0.22
CA VAL A 92 7.41 -6.90 1.27
C VAL A 92 8.10 -6.10 2.37
N VAL A 93 9.25 -6.55 2.87
CA VAL A 93 9.98 -5.83 3.93
C VAL A 93 10.37 -4.43 3.47
N PHE A 94 10.87 -4.28 2.24
CA PHE A 94 11.21 -2.98 1.67
C PHE A 94 9.98 -2.08 1.47
N ALA A 95 8.86 -2.64 1.01
CA ALA A 95 7.61 -1.92 0.82
C ALA A 95 7.05 -1.41 2.15
N LEU A 96 7.09 -2.22 3.22
CA LEU A 96 6.62 -1.85 4.55
C LEU A 96 7.49 -0.77 5.20
N ASP A 97 8.82 -0.80 4.97
CA ASP A 97 9.72 0.26 5.41
C ASP A 97 9.35 1.61 4.76
N ASP A 98 9.14 1.62 3.44
CA ASP A 98 8.74 2.82 2.71
C ASP A 98 7.35 3.30 3.15
N LEU A 99 6.36 2.40 3.21
CA LEU A 99 5.00 2.72 3.65
C LEU A 99 4.99 3.33 5.06
N ARG A 100 5.76 2.75 5.99
CA ARG A 100 5.92 3.29 7.35
C ARG A 100 6.55 4.68 7.35
N LYS A 101 7.57 4.93 6.52
CA LYS A 101 8.18 6.27 6.38
C LYS A 101 7.19 7.29 5.81
N LEU A 102 6.41 6.91 4.80
CA LEU A 102 5.38 7.76 4.21
C LEU A 102 4.28 8.11 5.23
N LEU A 103 3.78 7.12 5.98
CA LEU A 103 2.79 7.33 7.04
C LEU A 103 3.32 8.23 8.16
N LYS A 104 4.58 8.07 8.57
CA LYS A 104 5.24 8.99 9.53
C LYS A 104 5.31 10.43 9.01
N GLY A 105 5.57 10.60 7.71
CA GLY A 105 5.49 11.92 7.05
C GLY A 105 4.12 12.57 7.15
N LEU A 106 3.05 11.77 7.27
CA LEU A 106 1.66 12.20 7.45
C LEU A 106 1.22 12.22 8.93
N ARG A 107 2.16 12.24 9.88
CA ARG A 107 1.88 12.19 11.33
C ARG A 107 1.08 10.97 11.78
N SER A 108 1.20 9.87 11.05
CA SER A 108 0.65 8.56 11.39
C SER A 108 1.81 7.56 11.54
N ASN A 109 1.52 6.27 11.65
CA ASN A 109 2.53 5.22 11.68
C ASN A 109 1.91 3.90 11.20
N LEU A 110 2.75 2.90 10.90
CA LEU A 110 2.31 1.58 10.47
C LEU A 110 2.50 0.58 11.61
N MET A 111 1.40 0.01 12.11
CA MET A 111 1.45 -1.09 13.07
C MET A 111 1.82 -2.39 12.34
N ILE A 112 2.82 -3.10 12.87
CA ILE A 112 3.26 -4.40 12.33
C ILE A 112 3.10 -5.46 13.41
N ARG A 113 2.48 -6.58 13.04
CA ARG A 113 2.21 -7.73 13.90
C ARG A 113 2.48 -9.04 13.17
N PHE A 114 2.75 -10.09 13.95
CA PHE A 114 2.90 -11.46 13.47
C PHE A 114 1.82 -12.32 14.11
N GLY A 115 1.25 -13.25 13.35
CA GLY A 115 0.23 -14.17 13.85
C GLY A 115 -0.87 -14.41 12.83
N SER A 116 -1.95 -15.06 13.26
CA SER A 116 -3.12 -15.21 12.41
C SER A 116 -3.94 -13.93 12.40
N SER A 117 -4.37 -13.51 11.20
CA SER A 117 -5.05 -12.25 10.95
C SER A 117 -6.27 -12.06 11.85
N GLU A 118 -7.07 -13.10 12.07
CA GLU A 118 -8.26 -13.02 12.91
C GLU A 118 -7.96 -12.71 14.38
N ASN A 119 -6.89 -13.29 14.94
CA ASN A 119 -6.50 -13.03 16.31
C ASN A 119 -5.90 -11.63 16.45
N VAL A 120 -4.98 -11.27 15.56
CA VAL A 120 -4.32 -9.97 15.58
C VAL A 120 -5.32 -8.84 15.39
N ILE A 121 -6.22 -8.94 14.40
CA ILE A 121 -7.22 -7.91 14.13
C ILE A 121 -8.20 -7.79 15.29
N ARG A 122 -8.67 -8.91 15.86
CA ARG A 122 -9.51 -8.89 17.07
C ARG A 122 -8.83 -8.12 18.20
N ASP A 123 -7.58 -8.46 18.49
CA ASP A 123 -6.83 -7.87 19.60
C ASP A 123 -6.60 -6.36 19.39
N VAL A 124 -6.22 -5.95 18.17
CA VAL A 124 -6.03 -4.53 17.82
C VAL A 124 -7.36 -3.77 17.89
N VAL A 125 -8.45 -4.32 17.37
CA VAL A 125 -9.77 -3.69 17.42
C VAL A 125 -10.21 -3.44 18.86
N GLN A 126 -9.94 -4.40 19.77
CA GLN A 126 -10.21 -4.26 21.19
C GLN A 126 -9.28 -3.22 21.86
N GLU A 127 -7.99 -3.23 21.55
CA GLU A 127 -6.99 -2.29 22.07
C GLU A 127 -7.35 -0.85 21.72
N VAL A 128 -7.72 -0.59 20.46
CA VAL A 128 -7.94 0.78 19.94
C VAL A 128 -9.40 1.20 19.93
N LYS A 129 -10.31 0.32 20.37
CA LYS A 129 -11.77 0.50 20.36
C LYS A 129 -12.28 0.91 18.98
N ALA A 130 -11.84 0.17 17.96
CA ALA A 130 -12.17 0.51 16.58
C ALA A 130 -13.61 0.09 16.23
N ALA A 131 -14.33 0.99 15.56
CA ALA A 131 -15.67 0.68 15.05
C ALA A 131 -15.66 0.08 13.64
N ASN A 132 -14.64 0.41 12.85
CA ASN A 132 -14.52 -0.04 11.47
C ASN A 132 -13.12 -0.59 11.19
N VAL A 133 -13.09 -1.72 10.49
CA VAL A 133 -11.87 -2.27 9.88
C VAL A 133 -12.00 -2.13 8.38
N PHE A 134 -11.16 -1.30 7.78
CA PHE A 134 -11.11 -1.11 6.32
C PHE A 134 -10.09 -2.08 5.73
N ALA A 135 -10.46 -2.81 4.68
CA ALA A 135 -9.55 -3.74 4.00
C ALA A 135 -9.89 -3.81 2.50
N GLU A 136 -8.90 -4.05 1.65
CA GLU A 136 -9.17 -4.31 0.22
C GLU A 136 -10.01 -5.60 0.08
N GLU A 137 -10.96 -5.58 -0.85
CA GLU A 137 -11.70 -6.77 -1.27
C GLU A 137 -10.83 -7.68 -2.13
N GLU A 138 -10.83 -8.95 -1.80
CA GLU A 138 -9.90 -9.92 -2.36
C GLU A 138 -10.57 -10.80 -3.40
N ALA A 139 -9.91 -10.96 -4.55
CA ALA A 139 -10.33 -11.93 -5.57
C ALA A 139 -9.74 -13.32 -5.29
N GLU A 140 -8.53 -13.37 -4.71
CA GLU A 140 -7.80 -14.62 -4.48
C GLU A 140 -8.47 -15.46 -3.39
N TYR A 141 -8.75 -16.73 -3.70
CA TYR A 141 -9.53 -17.63 -2.84
C TYR A 141 -8.97 -17.77 -1.42
N HIS A 142 -7.63 -17.85 -1.29
CA HIS A 142 -7.00 -18.02 0.02
C HIS A 142 -7.12 -16.75 0.88
N LEU A 143 -7.01 -15.55 0.28
CA LEU A 143 -7.21 -14.29 0.97
C LEU A 143 -8.67 -14.09 1.37
N ARG A 144 -9.62 -14.44 0.49
CA ARG A 144 -11.06 -14.45 0.80
C ARG A 144 -11.38 -15.32 2.01
N LYS A 145 -10.81 -16.53 2.07
CA LYS A 145 -10.96 -17.39 3.25
C LYS A 145 -10.44 -16.76 4.54
N VAL A 146 -9.31 -16.06 4.49
CA VAL A 146 -8.78 -15.36 5.67
C VAL A 146 -9.72 -14.22 6.06
N MET A 147 -10.25 -13.45 5.09
CA MET A 147 -11.26 -12.42 5.34
C MET A 147 -12.51 -12.98 6.01
N ASP A 148 -13.07 -14.09 5.51
CA ASP A 148 -14.27 -14.73 6.07
C ASP A 148 -14.04 -15.15 7.54
N ILE A 149 -12.87 -15.72 7.85
CA ILE A 149 -12.51 -16.13 9.22
C ILE A 149 -12.37 -14.91 10.14
N VAL A 150 -11.78 -13.81 9.65
CA VAL A 150 -11.67 -12.56 10.41
C VAL A 150 -13.06 -11.99 10.70
N GLU A 151 -13.95 -11.96 9.70
CA GLU A 151 -15.32 -11.48 9.86
C GLU A 151 -16.11 -12.31 10.87
N GLU A 152 -16.03 -13.64 10.77
CA GLU A 152 -16.67 -14.56 11.72
C GLU A 152 -16.12 -14.36 13.14
N THR A 153 -14.80 -14.21 13.29
CA THR A 153 -14.16 -14.01 14.60
C THR A 153 -14.59 -12.69 15.24
N LEU A 154 -14.68 -11.61 14.46
CA LEU A 154 -15.18 -10.32 14.94
C LEU A 154 -16.68 -10.40 15.29
N ALA A 155 -17.49 -11.12 14.53
CA ALA A 155 -18.92 -11.29 14.84
C ALA A 155 -19.16 -12.09 16.14
N GLN A 156 -18.31 -13.07 16.43
CA GLN A 156 -18.42 -13.92 17.63
C GLN A 156 -17.81 -13.30 18.90
N THR A 157 -16.93 -12.31 18.75
CA THR A 157 -16.25 -11.70 19.88
C THR A 157 -17.14 -10.62 20.53
N PRO A 158 -17.40 -10.68 21.85
CA PRO A 158 -18.14 -9.64 22.54
C PRO A 158 -17.26 -8.39 22.76
N PHE A 159 -17.64 -7.27 22.15
CA PHE A 159 -16.99 -5.97 22.36
C PHE A 159 -17.77 -5.10 23.34
N LEU A 160 -17.08 -4.45 24.28
CA LEU A 160 -17.70 -3.65 25.34
C LEU A 160 -18.23 -2.29 24.84
N ASP A 161 -17.56 -1.68 23.86
CA ASP A 161 -17.85 -0.31 23.42
C ASP A 161 -18.67 -0.27 22.13
N CYS A 162 -18.25 -1.01 21.09
CA CYS A 162 -18.90 -1.04 19.79
C CYS A 162 -18.66 -2.36 19.07
N SER A 163 -19.69 -2.86 18.38
CA SER A 163 -19.54 -3.98 17.45
C SER A 163 -18.78 -3.49 16.20
N PRO A 164 -17.55 -3.97 15.96
CA PRO A 164 -16.78 -3.57 14.80
C PRO A 164 -17.43 -4.13 13.52
N SER A 165 -17.37 -3.37 12.44
CA SER A 165 -17.76 -3.82 11.10
C SER A 165 -16.58 -3.80 10.15
N ILE A 166 -16.48 -4.80 9.27
CA ILE A 166 -15.50 -4.80 8.19
C ILE A 166 -16.09 -4.04 7.01
N VAL A 167 -15.35 -3.05 6.53
CA VAL A 167 -15.70 -2.27 5.33
C VAL A 167 -14.71 -2.59 4.24
N GLN A 168 -15.15 -3.38 3.27
CA GLN A 168 -14.34 -3.71 2.11
C GLN A 168 -14.37 -2.60 1.08
N TRP A 169 -13.23 -2.35 0.44
CA TRP A 169 -13.10 -1.37 -0.64
C TRP A 169 -12.49 -2.01 -1.88
N GLN A 170 -12.78 -1.42 -3.05
CA GLN A 170 -12.26 -1.85 -4.35
C GLN A 170 -11.62 -0.68 -5.09
N ALA A 171 -10.66 -0.97 -5.97
CA ALA A 171 -10.08 -0.03 -6.93
C ALA A 171 -10.09 -0.63 -8.34
N PRO A 172 -11.27 -0.81 -8.97
CA PRO A 172 -11.35 -1.35 -10.31
C PRO A 172 -10.68 -0.39 -11.29
N PHE A 173 -9.89 -0.94 -12.20
CA PHE A 173 -9.23 -0.18 -13.25
C PHE A 173 -10.25 0.35 -14.26
N TYR A 174 -11.20 -0.50 -14.67
CA TYR A 174 -12.29 -0.11 -15.55
C TYR A 174 -13.52 0.30 -14.74
N ASN A 175 -14.20 1.37 -15.18
CA ASN A 175 -15.48 1.75 -14.61
C ASN A 175 -16.59 0.83 -15.17
N ILE A 176 -16.76 -0.33 -14.54
CA ILE A 176 -17.78 -1.31 -14.88
C ILE A 176 -19.04 -1.02 -14.07
N LYS A 177 -20.09 -0.52 -14.73
CA LYS A 177 -21.38 -0.25 -14.07
C LYS A 177 -22.22 -1.52 -13.84
N ASN A 178 -22.01 -2.55 -14.66
CA ASN A 178 -22.75 -3.79 -14.59
C ASN A 178 -21.81 -4.97 -14.85
N LEU A 179 -21.65 -5.82 -13.84
CA LEU A 179 -20.83 -7.04 -13.93
C LEU A 179 -21.53 -8.17 -14.69
N LYS A 180 -22.85 -8.07 -14.95
CA LYS A 180 -23.59 -9.08 -15.71
C LYS A 180 -23.34 -8.93 -17.20
N GLY A 181 -23.00 -10.04 -17.85
CA GLY A 181 -22.83 -10.10 -19.30
C GLY A 181 -21.48 -9.63 -19.81
N LEU A 182 -20.43 -9.66 -18.96
CA LEU A 182 -19.07 -9.44 -19.43
C LEU A 182 -18.66 -10.55 -20.42
N PRO A 183 -17.97 -10.20 -21.53
CA PRO A 183 -17.50 -11.20 -22.48
C PRO A 183 -16.52 -12.18 -21.83
N THR A 184 -16.65 -13.46 -22.18
CA THR A 184 -15.72 -14.51 -21.70
C THR A 184 -14.33 -14.37 -22.30
N PHE A 185 -14.21 -13.79 -23.50
CA PHE A 185 -12.93 -13.61 -24.18
C PHE A 185 -12.41 -12.19 -24.01
N TYR A 186 -11.13 -12.07 -23.66
CA TYR A 186 -10.46 -10.77 -23.48
C TYR A 186 -10.51 -9.89 -24.73
N VAL A 187 -10.47 -10.49 -25.94
CA VAL A 187 -10.56 -9.76 -27.20
C VAL A 187 -11.91 -9.05 -27.32
N ASP A 188 -13.00 -9.69 -26.89
CA ASP A 188 -14.33 -9.09 -26.92
C ASP A 188 -14.51 -8.07 -25.80
N PHE A 189 -13.92 -8.33 -24.63
CA PHE A 189 -13.86 -7.34 -23.55
C PHE A 189 -13.17 -6.04 -24.01
N LYS A 190 -12.05 -6.12 -24.74
CA LYS A 190 -11.37 -4.95 -25.30
C LYS A 190 -12.23 -4.14 -26.28
N LYS A 191 -13.17 -4.78 -26.98
CA LYS A 191 -14.10 -4.09 -27.90
C LYS A 191 -15.09 -3.19 -27.16
N LEU A 192 -15.34 -3.43 -25.87
CA LEU A 192 -16.22 -2.59 -25.05
C LEU A 192 -15.66 -1.18 -24.82
N ARG A 193 -14.33 -0.99 -24.95
CA ARG A 193 -13.65 0.31 -24.77
C ARG A 193 -14.08 1.03 -23.50
N LEU A 194 -14.12 0.28 -22.39
CA LEU A 194 -14.56 0.81 -21.10
C LEU A 194 -13.62 1.94 -20.63
N PRO A 195 -14.17 3.01 -20.04
CA PRO A 195 -13.36 4.11 -19.55
C PRO A 195 -12.53 3.65 -18.34
N VAL A 196 -11.24 4.03 -18.36
CA VAL A 196 -10.30 3.80 -17.27
C VAL A 196 -10.55 4.83 -16.16
N THR A 197 -10.58 4.36 -14.92
CA THR A 197 -10.76 5.20 -13.74
C THR A 197 -9.46 5.94 -13.42
N SER A 198 -9.54 7.23 -13.11
CA SER A 198 -8.36 8.00 -12.68
C SER A 198 -7.93 7.62 -11.25
N PRO A 199 -6.63 7.70 -10.93
CA PRO A 199 -6.14 7.43 -9.59
C PRO A 199 -6.60 8.49 -8.59
N VAL A 200 -6.83 8.07 -7.33
CA VAL A 200 -7.26 8.94 -6.23
C VAL A 200 -6.04 9.52 -5.49
N SER A 201 -6.13 10.78 -5.05
CA SER A 201 -5.06 11.43 -4.26
C SER A 201 -5.06 10.97 -2.81
N VAL A 202 -3.89 11.06 -2.16
CA VAL A 202 -3.72 10.74 -0.74
C VAL A 202 -4.56 11.70 0.12
N PRO A 203 -5.38 11.21 1.07
CA PRO A 203 -6.14 12.06 1.97
C PRO A 203 -5.24 12.70 3.04
N ASN A 204 -5.71 13.76 3.67
CA ASN A 204 -5.04 14.31 4.85
C ASN A 204 -5.44 13.47 6.08
N LEU A 205 -4.45 12.99 6.85
CA LEU A 205 -4.70 12.15 8.02
C LEU A 205 -4.84 13.01 9.27
N SER A 206 -5.77 12.65 10.16
CA SER A 206 -5.81 13.20 11.51
C SER A 206 -4.58 12.68 12.26
N GLY A 207 -3.59 13.54 12.46
CA GLY A 207 -2.34 13.21 13.16
C GLY A 207 -2.52 13.03 14.67
N VAL A 208 -3.51 12.23 15.09
CA VAL A 208 -3.74 11.90 16.49
C VAL A 208 -2.61 10.98 16.94
N GLU A 209 -1.84 11.45 17.90
CA GLU A 209 -0.75 10.68 18.50
C GLU A 209 -1.36 9.64 19.43
N LEU A 210 -1.41 8.38 18.96
CA LEU A 210 -1.84 7.24 19.75
C LEU A 210 -0.62 6.60 20.41
N GLU A 211 -0.63 6.50 21.74
CA GLU A 211 0.38 5.76 22.50
C GLU A 211 0.13 4.26 22.36
N LEU A 212 0.57 3.68 21.24
CA LEU A 212 0.43 2.26 20.90
C LEU A 212 1.78 1.60 20.66
N GLU A 213 1.86 0.29 20.87
CA GLU A 213 3.02 -0.49 20.48
C GLU A 213 3.02 -0.72 18.95
N TRP A 214 3.69 0.12 18.17
CA TRP A 214 3.65 0.02 16.70
C TRP A 214 4.36 -1.21 16.09
N GLY A 215 5.19 -1.91 16.87
CA GLY A 215 6.01 -3.04 16.40
C GLY A 215 7.23 -2.60 15.57
N SER A 216 8.35 -3.32 15.69
CA SER A 216 9.54 -3.06 14.87
C SER A 216 9.33 -3.52 13.42
N LEU A 217 10.11 -2.95 12.49
CA LEU A 217 10.17 -3.48 11.14
C LEU A 217 11.01 -4.76 11.19
N PRO A 218 10.50 -5.91 10.72
CA PRO A 218 11.24 -7.15 10.77
C PRO A 218 12.32 -7.20 9.70
N THR A 219 13.38 -7.95 9.97
CA THR A 219 14.38 -8.34 8.97
C THR A 219 13.87 -9.51 8.12
N LEU A 220 14.45 -9.69 6.93
CA LEU A 220 14.12 -10.83 6.06
C LEU A 220 14.32 -12.18 6.79
N GLU A 221 15.37 -12.31 7.58
CA GLU A 221 15.66 -13.54 8.34
C GLU A 221 14.61 -13.81 9.44
N GLU A 222 14.09 -12.78 10.08
CA GLU A 222 12.99 -12.91 11.05
C GLU A 222 11.70 -13.37 10.36
N VAL A 223 11.38 -12.80 9.19
CA VAL A 223 10.22 -13.23 8.38
C VAL A 223 10.39 -14.68 7.94
N LYS A 224 11.57 -15.08 7.43
CA LYS A 224 11.86 -16.47 7.04
C LYS A 224 11.77 -17.43 8.23
N LYS A 225 12.29 -17.03 9.39
CA LYS A 225 12.19 -17.81 10.63
C LYS A 225 10.73 -18.01 11.02
N PHE A 226 9.92 -16.96 10.97
CA PHE A 226 8.48 -17.04 11.20
C PHE A 226 7.80 -18.00 10.22
N MET A 227 8.07 -17.89 8.91
CA MET A 227 7.51 -18.79 7.89
C MET A 227 7.90 -20.25 8.11
N ASN A 228 9.12 -20.49 8.58
CA ASN A 228 9.61 -21.83 8.89
C ASN A 228 8.97 -22.47 10.13
N GLN A 229 8.47 -21.66 11.06
CA GLN A 229 7.75 -22.08 12.26
C GLN A 229 6.25 -22.33 12.00
N SER A 230 5.79 -22.21 10.74
CA SER A 230 4.38 -22.37 10.39
C SER A 230 3.84 -23.76 10.83
N PRO A 231 2.71 -23.80 11.54
CA PRO A 231 2.03 -25.06 11.85
C PRO A 231 1.47 -25.75 10.59
N PHE A 232 1.42 -25.02 9.47
CA PHE A 232 0.94 -25.47 8.16
C PHE A 232 2.02 -26.11 7.27
N LYS A 233 3.20 -26.45 7.80
CA LYS A 233 4.12 -27.40 7.12
C LYS A 233 3.47 -28.79 7.10
N LEU A 234 2.49 -28.95 6.22
CA LEU A 234 1.87 -30.21 5.87
C LEU A 234 2.95 -31.13 5.32
N LYS A 235 3.16 -32.23 6.04
CA LYS A 235 3.75 -33.48 5.53
C LYS A 235 2.96 -33.88 4.27
N GLY A 236 3.48 -33.55 3.09
CA GLY A 236 2.83 -33.84 1.82
C GLY A 236 2.67 -32.58 1.00
N GLY A 237 3.66 -32.32 0.14
CA GLY A 237 3.67 -31.19 -0.76
C GLY A 237 2.45 -31.20 -1.66
N TRP A 238 1.66 -30.13 -1.57
CA TRP A 238 0.89 -29.68 -2.71
C TRP A 238 1.87 -28.83 -3.52
N THR A 239 2.70 -29.50 -4.32
CA THR A 239 3.22 -28.91 -5.56
C THR A 239 2.01 -28.68 -6.46
N LEU A 240 1.25 -27.63 -6.15
CA LEU A 240 0.38 -26.98 -7.11
C LEU A 240 1.32 -26.49 -8.22
N MET A 241 1.02 -26.87 -9.46
CA MET A 241 1.92 -26.76 -10.59
C MET A 241 2.23 -25.29 -10.94
N ASP A 242 3.11 -24.66 -10.17
CA ASP A 242 3.78 -23.41 -10.54
C ASP A 242 5.05 -23.75 -11.33
N VAL A 243 4.84 -24.47 -12.43
CA VAL A 243 5.83 -24.54 -13.48
C VAL A 243 5.12 -24.15 -14.77
N SER A 244 5.13 -22.83 -15.04
CA SER A 244 4.88 -22.34 -16.39
C SER A 244 5.71 -23.19 -17.35
N THR A 245 5.09 -23.68 -18.42
CA THR A 245 5.76 -24.45 -19.47
C THR A 245 6.97 -23.73 -20.05
N ALA A 246 7.03 -22.40 -19.92
CA ALA A 246 8.18 -21.56 -20.24
C ALA A 246 9.43 -21.88 -19.39
N THR A 247 9.26 -22.18 -18.10
CA THR A 247 10.38 -22.46 -17.18
C THR A 247 11.01 -23.83 -17.44
N ILE A 248 10.20 -24.83 -17.85
CA ILE A 248 10.69 -26.15 -18.27
C ILE A 248 11.42 -26.05 -19.62
N LEU A 249 10.91 -25.22 -20.54
CA LEU A 249 11.55 -24.98 -21.83
C LEU A 249 12.89 -24.24 -21.68
N GLN A 250 12.97 -23.21 -20.84
CA GLN A 250 14.23 -22.54 -20.52
C GLN A 250 15.24 -23.49 -19.88
N LYS A 251 14.80 -24.34 -18.94
CA LYS A 251 15.67 -25.33 -18.29
C LYS A 251 16.18 -26.38 -19.29
N LYS A 252 15.33 -26.87 -20.19
CA LYS A 252 15.74 -27.79 -21.27
C LYS A 252 16.64 -27.13 -22.32
N LEU A 253 16.45 -25.84 -22.62
CA LEU A 253 17.31 -25.08 -23.53
C LEU A 253 18.69 -24.80 -22.92
N LEU A 254 18.75 -24.49 -21.61
CA LEU A 254 19.99 -24.30 -20.86
C LEU A 254 20.77 -25.61 -20.67
N GLU A 255 20.09 -26.74 -20.49
CA GLU A 255 20.73 -28.07 -20.41
C GLU A 255 21.36 -28.51 -21.75
N SER A 256 21.00 -27.87 -22.88
CA SER A 256 21.56 -28.18 -24.21
C SER A 256 22.78 -27.34 -24.61
N ARG A 257 23.17 -26.33 -23.81
CA ARG A 257 24.36 -25.51 -24.05
C ARG A 257 25.42 -25.78 -23.00
N GLN A 258 26.21 -26.85 -23.23
CA GLN A 258 27.53 -26.97 -22.63
C GLN A 258 28.40 -25.82 -23.15
N VAL A 259 28.55 -24.76 -22.37
CA VAL A 259 29.61 -23.77 -22.53
C VAL A 259 30.37 -23.69 -21.22
N ASN A 260 31.67 -23.99 -21.32
CA ASN A 260 32.63 -24.12 -20.24
C ASN A 260 32.51 -23.01 -19.19
N SER A 261 32.35 -23.43 -17.93
CA SER A 261 32.55 -22.58 -16.76
C SER A 261 33.99 -22.09 -16.72
N ARG A 262 34.22 -20.82 -17.08
CA ARG A 262 35.42 -20.13 -16.62
C ARG A 262 35.11 -19.51 -15.27
N ASP A 263 35.83 -20.03 -14.28
CA ASP A 263 35.98 -19.48 -12.95
C ASP A 263 36.25 -17.98 -13.04
N LEU A 264 35.34 -17.17 -12.50
CA LEU A 264 35.57 -15.75 -12.26
C LEU A 264 35.45 -15.50 -10.77
N THR A 265 36.56 -15.75 -10.09
CA THR A 265 36.90 -15.15 -8.80
C THR A 265 36.95 -13.63 -8.94
N PHE A 266 35.79 -12.97 -8.82
CA PHE A 266 35.72 -11.52 -8.65
C PHE A 266 35.67 -11.20 -7.15
N LYS A 267 36.81 -11.34 -6.47
CA LYS A 267 37.04 -10.71 -5.17
C LYS A 267 37.41 -9.25 -5.40
N ASP A 268 36.78 -8.37 -4.62
CA ASP A 268 37.23 -7.02 -4.29
C ASP A 268 37.75 -6.16 -5.44
N THR A 269 36.83 -5.54 -6.18
CA THR A 269 36.98 -4.13 -6.56
C THR A 269 35.65 -3.58 -7.08
N GLN A 270 34.88 -2.95 -6.21
CA GLN A 270 34.62 -1.51 -6.30
C GLN A 270 33.57 -1.11 -5.28
N ILE A 271 33.99 -0.28 -4.36
CA ILE A 271 33.19 0.76 -3.73
C ILE A 271 32.46 1.51 -4.86
N LYS A 272 31.24 1.11 -5.23
CA LYS A 272 30.40 1.82 -6.20
C LYS A 272 29.39 2.68 -5.45
N SER A 273 29.80 3.94 -5.27
CA SER A 273 29.01 5.17 -5.37
C SER A 273 27.52 5.08 -4.99
N TRP A 274 27.12 5.82 -3.96
CA TRP A 274 25.75 6.02 -3.45
C TRP A 274 24.73 6.50 -4.51
N TYR A 275 24.27 5.60 -5.36
CA TYR A 275 23.02 5.72 -6.10
C TYR A 275 22.07 4.62 -5.61
N LYS A 276 20.86 5.01 -5.23
CA LYS A 276 19.84 4.09 -4.72
C LYS A 276 19.31 3.28 -5.91
N SER A 277 19.86 2.08 -6.12
CA SER A 277 19.37 1.15 -7.16
C SER A 277 17.87 0.91 -6.99
N VAL A 278 17.17 0.81 -8.12
CA VAL A 278 15.75 0.47 -8.16
C VAL A 278 15.52 -1.03 -7.91
N PHE A 279 16.56 -1.85 -8.08
CA PHE A 279 16.56 -3.30 -7.86
C PHE A 279 17.04 -3.61 -6.44
N VAL A 280 16.12 -3.53 -5.49
CA VAL A 280 16.45 -3.58 -4.05
C VAL A 280 16.72 -4.99 -3.51
N THR A 281 16.28 -6.03 -4.23
CA THR A 281 16.41 -7.42 -3.77
C THR A 281 17.83 -7.95 -3.99
N GLN A 282 18.22 -8.98 -3.24
CA GLN A 282 19.52 -9.63 -3.39
C GLN A 282 19.75 -10.22 -4.79
N LYS A 283 18.67 -10.69 -5.43
CA LYS A 283 18.74 -11.20 -6.81
C LYS A 283 18.84 -10.08 -7.84
N GLY A 284 18.33 -8.89 -7.53
CA GLY A 284 18.42 -7.71 -8.38
C GLY A 284 17.65 -7.82 -9.70
N ASN A 285 16.61 -8.64 -9.74
CA ASN A 285 15.83 -8.92 -10.96
C ASN A 285 14.47 -8.20 -10.98
N THR A 286 14.08 -7.61 -9.86
CA THR A 286 12.75 -7.04 -9.66
C THR A 286 12.88 -5.61 -9.14
N VAL A 287 12.08 -4.72 -9.73
CA VAL A 287 11.98 -3.32 -9.30
C VAL A 287 11.25 -3.29 -7.96
N GLY A 288 11.82 -2.59 -6.98
CA GLY A 288 11.24 -2.52 -5.66
C GLY A 288 11.64 -1.27 -4.89
N GLY A 289 11.46 -1.37 -3.57
CA GLY A 289 11.55 -0.23 -2.66
C GLY A 289 10.19 0.44 -2.52
N GLY A 290 10.18 1.77 -2.60
CA GLY A 290 8.98 2.59 -2.46
C GLY A 290 8.29 2.93 -3.78
N THR A 291 7.12 3.53 -3.70
CA THR A 291 6.37 4.03 -4.87
C THR A 291 7.22 4.98 -5.72
N SER A 292 8.01 5.85 -5.09
CA SER A 292 8.92 6.77 -5.79
C SER A 292 10.02 6.07 -6.58
N SER A 293 10.59 4.99 -6.01
CA SER A 293 11.60 4.15 -6.66
C SER A 293 11.02 3.47 -7.90
N ILE A 294 9.83 2.88 -7.74
CA ILE A 294 9.11 2.21 -8.84
C ILE A 294 8.74 3.20 -9.94
N LEU A 295 8.27 4.39 -9.61
CA LEU A 295 7.97 5.44 -10.59
C LEU A 295 9.22 5.93 -11.33
N ASN A 296 10.37 6.03 -10.64
CA ASN A 296 11.64 6.35 -11.30
C ASN A 296 12.09 5.23 -12.24
N GLY A 297 11.95 3.96 -11.81
CA GLY A 297 12.19 2.79 -12.67
C GLY A 297 11.28 2.76 -13.89
N LEU A 298 9.98 3.02 -13.70
CA LEU A 298 9.01 3.11 -14.78
C LEU A 298 9.37 4.24 -15.75
N ALA A 299 9.77 5.41 -15.23
CA ALA A 299 10.22 6.53 -16.04
C ALA A 299 11.45 6.18 -16.90
N ALA A 300 12.37 5.37 -16.37
CA ALA A 300 13.50 4.83 -17.13
C ALA A 300 13.04 3.83 -18.20
N TYR A 301 12.18 2.88 -17.83
CA TYR A 301 11.63 1.85 -18.72
C TYR A 301 10.89 2.44 -19.93
N LEU A 302 10.03 3.44 -19.71
CA LEU A 302 9.29 4.11 -20.79
C LEU A 302 10.20 4.90 -21.74
N ARG A 303 11.36 5.34 -21.24
CA ARG A 303 12.36 6.15 -21.96
C ARG A 303 13.56 5.34 -22.43
N ASP A 304 13.41 4.02 -22.60
CA ASP A 304 14.49 3.13 -23.05
C ASP A 304 15.18 3.60 -24.35
N LEU A 305 14.39 4.10 -25.31
CA LEU A 305 14.92 4.63 -26.57
C LEU A 305 15.45 6.07 -26.47
N GLU A 306 15.27 6.75 -25.34
CA GLU A 306 15.79 8.09 -25.09
C GLU A 306 17.15 7.94 -24.42
N GLY A 307 18.24 8.20 -25.17
CA GLY A 307 19.59 8.14 -24.62
C GLY A 307 19.70 8.98 -23.34
N THR A 308 20.15 8.36 -22.26
CA THR A 308 20.25 8.99 -20.93
C THR A 308 21.67 8.91 -20.39
N ALA A 309 22.13 9.99 -19.76
CA ALA A 309 23.39 10.00 -19.02
C ALA A 309 23.20 9.57 -17.55
N ARG A 310 21.97 9.21 -17.16
CA ARG A 310 21.63 8.84 -15.78
C ARG A 310 22.00 7.38 -15.50
N ASN A 311 22.93 7.17 -14.59
CA ASN A 311 23.39 5.84 -14.18
C ASN A 311 22.25 4.95 -13.64
N ASP A 312 21.29 5.53 -12.90
CA ASP A 312 20.15 4.80 -12.33
C ASP A 312 19.14 4.34 -13.40
N TRP A 313 19.11 4.99 -14.57
CA TRP A 313 18.28 4.56 -15.69
C TRP A 313 19.01 3.55 -16.57
N GLN A 314 20.33 3.71 -16.73
CA GLN A 314 21.16 2.73 -17.45
C GLN A 314 21.04 1.34 -16.83
N GLU A 315 21.01 1.25 -15.50
CA GLU A 315 20.77 -0.02 -14.79
C GLU A 315 19.45 -0.67 -15.21
N VAL A 316 18.37 0.12 -15.35
CA VAL A 316 17.06 -0.39 -15.79
C VAL A 316 17.10 -0.84 -17.25
N HIS A 317 17.78 -0.11 -18.12
CA HIS A 317 17.93 -0.44 -19.54
C HIS A 317 18.73 -1.73 -19.74
N ASP A 318 19.84 -1.89 -19.01
CA ASP A 318 20.64 -3.12 -19.02
C ASP A 318 19.79 -4.34 -18.61
N ARG A 319 18.98 -4.19 -17.55
CA ARG A 319 18.08 -5.27 -17.07
C ARG A 319 16.92 -5.55 -18.03
N LEU A 320 16.40 -4.51 -18.69
CA LEU A 320 15.40 -4.68 -19.74
C LEU A 320 15.97 -5.56 -20.85
N CYS A 321 17.16 -5.24 -21.37
CA CYS A 321 17.80 -6.04 -22.41
C CYS A 321 18.04 -7.50 -21.99
N ASP A 322 18.45 -7.75 -20.75
CA ASP A 322 18.69 -9.11 -20.23
C ASP A 322 17.40 -9.95 -20.10
N THR A 323 16.26 -9.29 -19.86
CA THR A 323 14.97 -9.95 -19.57
C THR A 323 14.02 -10.03 -20.75
N GLU A 324 14.25 -9.24 -21.81
CA GLU A 324 13.39 -9.16 -22.99
C GLU A 324 13.55 -10.40 -23.88
N SER A 325 12.75 -11.44 -23.64
CA SER A 325 12.68 -12.62 -24.51
C SER A 325 11.74 -12.44 -25.70
N TRP A 326 10.72 -11.61 -25.55
CA TRP A 326 9.78 -11.16 -26.59
C TRP A 326 9.25 -9.78 -26.18
N ASP A 327 8.73 -9.03 -27.15
CA ASP A 327 8.26 -7.65 -26.94
C ASP A 327 7.33 -7.53 -25.72
N GLY A 328 7.75 -6.77 -24.73
CA GLY A 328 7.06 -6.46 -23.49
C GLY A 328 7.20 -7.50 -22.36
N ALA A 329 7.97 -8.57 -22.55
CA ALA A 329 8.21 -9.59 -21.52
C ALA A 329 8.90 -9.02 -20.28
N SER A 330 9.86 -8.11 -20.50
CA SER A 330 10.64 -7.44 -19.45
C SER A 330 9.74 -6.74 -18.44
N PHE A 331 8.64 -6.11 -18.88
CA PHE A 331 7.78 -5.34 -17.99
C PHE A 331 7.23 -6.19 -16.85
N SER A 332 6.61 -7.33 -17.18
CA SER A 332 6.02 -8.24 -16.19
C SER A 332 7.08 -8.83 -15.26
N SER A 333 8.29 -9.10 -15.76
CA SER A 333 9.40 -9.59 -14.93
C SER A 333 9.90 -8.52 -13.95
N LEU A 334 10.09 -7.29 -14.42
CA LEU A 334 10.69 -6.22 -13.64
C LEU A 334 9.69 -5.59 -12.66
N PHE A 335 8.47 -5.27 -13.12
CA PHE A 335 7.47 -4.51 -12.36
C PHE A 335 6.31 -5.35 -11.83
N GLY A 336 6.11 -6.56 -12.34
CA GLY A 336 5.01 -7.45 -11.94
C GLY A 336 4.93 -7.68 -10.43
N PRO A 337 6.04 -8.03 -9.74
CA PRO A 337 6.06 -8.17 -8.28
C PRO A 337 5.58 -6.94 -7.51
N ALA A 338 5.99 -5.74 -7.95
CA ALA A 338 5.60 -4.49 -7.30
C ALA A 338 4.12 -4.14 -7.54
N LEU A 339 3.58 -4.46 -8.72
CA LEU A 339 2.16 -4.34 -9.03
C LEU A 339 1.32 -5.33 -8.22
N TRP A 340 1.79 -6.57 -8.08
CA TRP A 340 1.08 -7.61 -7.33
C TRP A 340 1.04 -7.34 -5.82
N LEU A 341 2.12 -6.80 -5.24
CA LEU A 341 2.13 -6.31 -3.85
C LEU A 341 1.39 -4.97 -3.66
N GLY A 342 0.89 -4.38 -4.76
CA GLY A 342 0.18 -3.11 -4.76
C GLY A 342 1.00 -1.93 -4.24
N ILE A 343 2.33 -1.97 -4.35
CA ILE A 343 3.23 -0.86 -4.00
C ILE A 343 3.00 0.34 -4.93
N ILE A 344 2.58 0.04 -6.17
CA ILE A 344 2.04 1.01 -7.12
C ILE A 344 0.67 0.54 -7.60
N SER A 345 -0.29 1.45 -7.69
CA SER A 345 -1.59 1.13 -8.29
C SER A 345 -1.46 0.91 -9.79
N ARG A 346 -2.21 -0.07 -10.29
CA ARG A 346 -2.50 -0.29 -11.72
C ARG A 346 -2.95 1.00 -12.42
N ARG A 347 -3.90 1.74 -11.83
CA ARG A 347 -4.40 3.01 -12.39
C ARG A 347 -3.30 4.08 -12.45
N ARG A 348 -2.45 4.14 -11.42
CA ARG A 348 -1.34 5.10 -11.35
C ARG A 348 -0.27 4.80 -12.40
N LEU A 349 0.12 3.53 -12.54
CA LEU A 349 1.11 3.09 -13.53
C LEU A 349 0.62 3.38 -14.95
N TYR A 350 -0.62 2.99 -15.27
CA TYR A 350 -1.21 3.26 -16.57
C TYR A 350 -1.31 4.77 -16.85
N TYR A 351 -1.72 5.57 -15.86
CA TYR A 351 -1.79 7.01 -16.00
C TYR A 351 -0.44 7.62 -16.39
N GLU A 352 0.66 7.20 -15.75
CA GLU A 352 2.00 7.70 -16.08
C GLU A 352 2.47 7.24 -17.47
N ALA A 353 2.18 6.00 -17.86
CA ALA A 353 2.49 5.50 -19.22
C ALA A 353 1.75 6.31 -20.31
N ILE A 354 0.45 6.54 -20.13
CA ILE A 354 -0.38 7.32 -21.06
C ILE A 354 0.01 8.80 -21.05
N LYS A 355 0.38 9.35 -19.90
CA LYS A 355 0.87 10.73 -19.79
C LYS A 355 2.14 10.91 -20.61
N TYR A 356 3.11 10.03 -20.46
CA TYR A 356 4.35 10.05 -21.24
C TYR A 356 4.09 9.92 -22.74
N GLU A 357 3.21 8.99 -23.15
CA GLU A 357 2.82 8.81 -24.55
C GLU A 357 2.22 10.09 -25.17
N LYS A 358 1.38 10.81 -24.41
CA LYS A 358 0.83 12.10 -24.84
C LYS A 358 1.91 13.17 -24.94
N GLU A 359 2.79 13.28 -23.95
CA GLU A 359 3.88 14.26 -23.96
C GLU A 359 4.80 14.09 -25.18
N ARG A 360 5.10 12.85 -25.57
CA ARG A 360 5.90 12.52 -26.76
C ARG A 360 5.19 12.87 -28.08
N ASN A 361 3.86 12.82 -28.10
CA ASN A 361 3.03 13.03 -29.28
C ASN A 361 2.30 14.39 -29.28
N ALA A 362 2.93 15.44 -28.75
CA ALA A 362 2.38 16.80 -28.72
C ALA A 362 0.98 16.89 -28.08
N GLY A 363 0.70 16.05 -27.08
CA GLY A 363 -0.54 16.00 -26.31
C GLY A 363 -1.58 14.99 -26.79
N PHE A 364 -1.34 14.29 -27.91
CA PHE A 364 -2.31 13.37 -28.50
C PHE A 364 -1.96 11.90 -28.26
N LEU A 365 -2.98 11.05 -28.14
CA LEU A 365 -2.78 9.60 -28.27
C LEU A 365 -2.93 9.24 -29.74
N SER A 366 -1.94 8.52 -30.27
CA SER A 366 -1.96 8.08 -31.66
C SER A 366 -3.15 7.15 -31.91
N LEU A 367 -3.86 7.38 -33.01
CA LEU A 367 -4.94 6.51 -33.48
C LEU A 367 -4.44 5.15 -33.95
N PHE A 368 -3.13 5.02 -34.22
CA PHE A 368 -2.49 3.82 -34.75
C PHE A 368 -1.88 2.93 -33.65
N GLY A 369 -2.07 3.27 -32.38
CA GLY A 369 -1.52 2.53 -31.23
C GLY A 369 -0.45 3.32 -30.49
N TYR A 370 0.33 2.63 -29.65
CA TYR A 370 1.39 3.24 -28.86
C TYR A 370 2.64 3.51 -29.70
N SER A 371 3.36 4.57 -29.36
CA SER A 371 4.53 5.03 -30.10
C SER A 371 5.81 4.27 -29.76
N THR A 372 5.81 3.53 -28.65
CA THR A 372 6.92 2.70 -28.20
C THR A 372 6.42 1.35 -27.69
N ALA A 373 7.23 0.31 -27.88
CA ALA A 373 6.94 -1.03 -27.37
C ALA A 373 6.87 -1.06 -25.83
N THR A 374 7.65 -0.23 -25.14
CA THR A 374 7.66 -0.15 -23.67
C THR A 374 6.37 0.46 -23.11
N VAL A 375 5.82 1.51 -23.74
CA VAL A 375 4.49 2.03 -23.38
C VAL A 375 3.41 0.98 -23.62
N ALA A 376 3.45 0.29 -24.77
CA ALA A 376 2.50 -0.77 -25.09
C ALA A 376 2.54 -1.89 -24.04
N ALA A 377 3.75 -2.36 -23.72
CA ALA A 377 3.99 -3.40 -22.73
C ALA A 377 3.45 -3.02 -21.35
N ALA A 378 3.77 -1.83 -20.86
CA ALA A 378 3.29 -1.34 -19.57
C ALA A 378 1.76 -1.22 -19.52
N ALA A 379 1.15 -0.66 -20.58
CA ALA A 379 -0.28 -0.48 -20.66
C ALA A 379 -1.04 -1.81 -20.80
N ASP A 380 -0.57 -2.72 -21.66
CA ASP A 380 -1.20 -4.00 -21.91
C ASP A 380 -1.07 -4.94 -20.71
N ALA A 381 0.07 -4.93 -20.01
CA ALA A 381 0.27 -5.66 -18.76
C ALA A 381 -0.80 -5.28 -17.74
N VAL A 382 -0.98 -3.98 -17.45
CA VAL A 382 -2.01 -3.51 -16.52
C VAL A 382 -3.41 -3.89 -16.99
N CYS A 383 -3.72 -3.67 -18.28
CA CYS A 383 -5.04 -3.99 -18.83
C CYS A 383 -5.38 -5.48 -18.70
N SER A 384 -4.39 -6.36 -18.82
CA SER A 384 -4.58 -7.82 -18.73
C SER A 384 -4.80 -8.33 -17.30
N MET A 385 -4.38 -7.58 -16.28
CA MET A 385 -4.55 -7.97 -14.86
C MET A 385 -5.98 -7.73 -14.33
N GLU A 386 -6.86 -7.13 -15.12
CA GLU A 386 -8.25 -6.82 -14.75
C GLU A 386 -9.27 -7.76 -15.38
N VAL A 387 -8.82 -8.75 -16.16
CA VAL A 387 -9.74 -9.71 -16.76
C VAL A 387 -10.36 -10.54 -15.63
N PRO A 388 -11.70 -10.49 -15.45
CA PRO A 388 -12.40 -11.13 -14.34
C PRO A 388 -12.43 -12.66 -14.43
#